data_AF-A0A227JEH6-F1
#
_entry.id   AF-A0A227JEH6-F1
#
_cell.length_a   1.000
_cell.length_b   1.000
_cell.length_c   1.000
_cell.angle_alpha   90.00
_cell.angle_beta   90.00
_cell.angle_gamma   90.00
#
_symmetry.space_group_name_H-M   'P 1'
#
loop_
_entity.id
_entity.type
_entity.pdbx_description
1 polymer ?
#
loop_
_entity_poly.entity_id
_entity_poly.type
_entity_poly.pdbx_seq_one_letter_code
_entity_poly.pdbx_strand_id
1 'polypeptide(L)'
;MSSPRLRVQFETLFEKFAGNDTEVQLEDITDALFCTRRNARIVLNKLEEEGWIEWHPAAGRGKLSKLIFKRNRSDVSENLARRYLDEGKIGQALDALDNDAARLTQVIQGYLGLQHRQGEQVVRLPYYRPLAMLNPQKPMRRSEQHIARQVFSGLTRLDESEQLQPDLAHTWEALSDTHWRFYLRRGVRFHNGEPLTTDCVVESILALSGLNLFSHIQQVSSPQPWTVDIKLVRPDRYLPLALSESQAKVLLPQALRSEDFDRKPIGTGPFQVKVNDDKRLILTAFDGYFGFRPLLGQVEVWVIDEAYSSMVYPSLSKPKMNKQASTDEVELDPGCTFLLLNKNTGIAKDPRWAEFLSQTLNSHQIYAHVPQDKVIELGVLQAFGLKPG
;
A
#
# COMPACT_ATOMS: atom_id res chain seq x y z
N MET A 1 22.19 -19.37 -4.57
CA MET A 1 22.25 -17.95 -4.17
C MET A 1 23.34 -17.28 -5.01
N SER A 2 22.97 -16.75 -6.16
CA SER A 2 23.91 -16.05 -7.04
C SER A 2 24.39 -14.75 -6.39
N SER A 3 25.67 -14.69 -6.02
CA SER A 3 26.26 -13.46 -5.50
C SER A 3 26.55 -12.46 -6.63
N PRO A 4 26.70 -11.15 -6.32
CA PRO A 4 27.18 -10.15 -7.29
C PRO A 4 28.47 -10.59 -8.01
N ARG A 5 29.32 -11.34 -7.31
CA ARG A 5 30.54 -11.93 -7.87
C ARG A 5 30.26 -12.97 -8.97
N LEU A 6 29.22 -13.80 -8.81
CA LEU A 6 28.85 -14.80 -9.82
C LEU A 6 28.35 -14.14 -11.11
N ARG A 7 27.63 -13.01 -11.00
CA ARG A 7 27.23 -12.18 -12.15
C ARG A 7 28.44 -11.67 -12.92
N VAL A 8 29.41 -11.06 -12.24
CA VAL A 8 30.63 -10.55 -12.90
C VAL A 8 31.35 -11.69 -13.63
N GLN A 9 31.45 -12.88 -13.02
CA GLN A 9 32.07 -14.04 -13.65
C GLN A 9 31.31 -14.51 -14.90
N PHE A 10 29.98 -14.52 -14.86
CA PHE A 10 29.16 -14.78 -16.05
C PHE A 10 29.42 -13.76 -17.16
N GLU A 11 29.39 -12.47 -16.84
CA GLU A 11 29.60 -11.39 -17.80
C GLU A 11 30.99 -11.45 -18.44
N THR A 12 32.02 -11.74 -17.65
CA THR A 12 33.39 -11.94 -18.17
C THR A 12 33.46 -13.08 -19.19
N LEU A 13 32.79 -14.21 -18.92
CA LEU A 13 32.72 -15.32 -19.88
C LEU A 13 31.88 -14.95 -21.11
N PHE A 14 30.73 -14.31 -20.90
CA PHE A 14 29.82 -13.91 -21.98
C PHE A 14 30.51 -12.92 -22.93
N GLU A 15 31.25 -11.94 -22.42
CA GLU A 15 32.05 -11.01 -23.23
C GLU A 15 33.18 -11.73 -23.97
N LYS A 16 33.94 -12.58 -23.27
CA LYS A 16 35.07 -13.33 -23.85
C LYS A 16 34.67 -14.17 -25.06
N PHE A 17 33.49 -14.79 -25.01
CA PHE A 17 32.97 -15.67 -26.06
C PHE A 17 31.88 -15.03 -26.93
N ALA A 18 31.69 -13.70 -26.80
CA ALA A 18 30.67 -12.93 -27.52
C ALA A 18 29.25 -13.52 -27.44
N GLY A 19 28.93 -14.20 -26.34
CA GLY A 19 27.63 -14.83 -26.10
C GLY A 19 27.31 -16.05 -26.98
N ASN A 20 28.28 -16.58 -27.73
CA ASN A 20 28.07 -17.73 -28.61
C ASN A 20 28.34 -19.05 -27.88
N ASP A 21 27.53 -20.06 -28.18
CA ASP A 21 27.81 -21.44 -27.79
C ASP A 21 29.13 -21.89 -28.42
N THR A 22 30.03 -22.41 -27.59
CA THR A 22 31.40 -22.66 -28.03
C THR A 22 31.99 -23.92 -27.42
N GLU A 23 32.96 -24.47 -28.13
CA GLU A 23 33.85 -25.51 -27.64
C GLU A 23 35.13 -24.85 -27.12
N VAL A 24 35.46 -25.08 -25.87
CA VAL A 24 36.46 -24.31 -25.11
C VAL A 24 37.31 -25.20 -24.22
N GLN A 25 38.59 -24.88 -24.05
CA GLN A 25 39.41 -25.56 -23.06
C GLN A 25 39.17 -24.98 -21.67
N LEU A 26 39.31 -25.81 -20.64
CA LEU A 26 39.20 -25.32 -19.27
C LEU A 26 40.27 -24.26 -18.95
N GLU A 27 41.39 -24.26 -19.67
CA GLU A 27 42.47 -23.27 -19.58
C GLU A 27 41.99 -21.87 -20.00
N ASP A 28 41.26 -21.76 -21.12
CA ASP A 28 40.70 -20.49 -21.59
C ASP A 28 39.71 -19.88 -20.58
N ILE A 29 38.96 -20.73 -19.87
CA ILE A 29 38.04 -20.30 -18.81
C ILE A 29 38.82 -19.84 -17.57
N THR A 30 39.87 -20.55 -17.18
CA THR A 30 40.70 -20.13 -16.04
C THR A 30 41.42 -18.82 -16.30
N ASP A 31 41.85 -18.60 -17.54
CA ASP A 31 42.52 -17.37 -17.97
C ASP A 31 41.53 -16.21 -18.00
N ALA A 32 40.33 -16.42 -18.56
CA ALA A 32 39.28 -15.40 -18.58
C ALA A 32 38.86 -14.97 -17.16
N LEU A 33 38.72 -15.92 -16.24
CA LEU A 33 38.27 -15.66 -14.87
C LEU A 33 39.42 -15.36 -13.88
N PHE A 34 40.67 -15.35 -14.34
CA PHE A 34 41.87 -15.20 -13.51
C PHE A 34 41.85 -16.08 -12.25
N CYS A 35 41.55 -17.38 -12.41
CA CYS A 35 41.41 -18.28 -11.26
C CYS A 35 41.93 -19.72 -11.52
N THR A 36 42.04 -20.52 -10.46
CA THR A 36 42.51 -21.91 -10.58
C THR A 36 41.48 -22.81 -11.27
N ARG A 37 41.93 -23.91 -11.89
CA ARG A 37 41.04 -24.91 -12.52
C ARG A 37 39.95 -25.44 -11.59
N ARG A 38 40.28 -25.62 -10.30
CA ARG A 38 39.32 -26.02 -9.28
C ARG A 38 38.24 -24.96 -9.08
N ASN A 39 38.64 -23.69 -8.98
CA ASN A 39 37.69 -22.60 -8.80
C ASN A 39 36.83 -22.37 -10.06
N ALA A 40 37.40 -22.46 -11.25
CA ALA A 40 36.65 -22.38 -12.51
C ALA A 40 35.53 -23.41 -12.58
N ARG A 41 35.80 -24.68 -12.20
CA ARG A 41 34.76 -25.72 -12.13
C ARG A 41 33.66 -25.39 -11.12
N ILE A 42 34.01 -24.86 -9.95
CA ILE A 42 33.02 -24.44 -8.94
C ILE A 42 32.13 -23.31 -9.49
N VAL A 43 32.74 -22.34 -10.19
CA VAL A 43 32.01 -21.24 -10.81
C VAL A 43 31.06 -21.76 -11.89
N LEU A 44 31.54 -22.59 -12.81
CA LEU A 44 30.72 -23.19 -13.88
C LEU A 44 29.53 -23.97 -13.33
N ASN A 45 29.76 -24.81 -12.32
CA ASN A 45 28.67 -25.55 -11.67
C ASN A 45 27.63 -24.60 -11.05
N LYS A 46 28.06 -23.51 -10.39
CA LYS A 46 27.14 -22.52 -9.83
C LYS A 46 26.36 -21.76 -10.90
N LEU A 47 26.99 -21.45 -12.03
CA LEU A 47 26.34 -20.81 -13.17
C LEU A 47 25.29 -21.74 -13.80
N GLU A 48 25.57 -23.05 -13.84
CA GLU A 48 24.65 -24.09 -14.31
C GLU A 48 23.50 -24.34 -13.33
N GLU A 49 23.77 -24.35 -12.01
CA GLU A 49 22.74 -24.44 -10.96
C GLU A 49 21.73 -23.27 -11.02
N GLU A 50 22.19 -22.07 -11.38
CA GLU A 50 21.30 -20.91 -11.60
C GLU A 50 20.67 -20.90 -13.02
N GLY A 51 21.01 -21.89 -13.87
CA GLY A 51 20.46 -22.08 -15.21
C GLY A 51 20.92 -21.03 -16.24
N TRP A 52 22.06 -20.37 -16.01
CA TRP A 52 22.58 -19.33 -16.91
C TRP A 52 23.39 -19.92 -18.06
N ILE A 53 24.02 -21.06 -17.81
CA ILE A 53 24.80 -21.83 -18.78
C ILE A 53 24.44 -23.31 -18.69
N GLU A 54 24.84 -24.07 -19.70
CA GLU A 54 24.94 -25.53 -19.66
C GLU A 54 26.39 -25.92 -19.98
N TRP A 55 26.99 -26.76 -19.13
CA TRP A 55 28.41 -27.08 -19.19
C TRP A 55 28.63 -28.60 -19.37
N HIS A 56 29.24 -28.97 -20.50
CA HIS A 56 29.59 -30.37 -20.78
C HIS A 56 31.12 -30.56 -20.73
N PRO A 57 31.67 -31.06 -19.62
CA PRO A 57 33.10 -31.25 -19.47
C PRO A 57 33.61 -32.41 -20.34
N ALA A 58 34.72 -32.20 -21.05
CA ALA A 58 35.44 -33.27 -21.74
C ALA A 58 36.66 -33.74 -20.94
N ALA A 59 36.82 -35.06 -20.78
CA ALA A 59 37.95 -35.66 -20.07
C ALA A 59 39.11 -36.02 -21.03
N GLY A 60 40.26 -35.37 -20.86
CA GLY A 60 41.50 -35.64 -21.59
C GLY A 60 42.30 -34.37 -21.89
N ARG A 61 43.63 -34.46 -21.98
CA ARG A 61 44.51 -33.33 -22.33
C ARG A 61 44.20 -32.87 -23.76
N GLY A 62 43.89 -31.58 -23.95
CA GLY A 62 43.60 -30.99 -25.26
C GLY A 62 42.19 -31.24 -25.81
N LYS A 63 41.29 -31.89 -25.07
CA LYS A 63 39.89 -32.04 -25.49
C LYS A 63 39.08 -30.79 -25.14
N LEU A 64 38.23 -30.36 -26.06
CA LEU A 64 37.34 -29.22 -25.88
C LEU A 64 36.10 -29.63 -25.08
N SER A 65 35.75 -28.83 -24.08
CA SER A 65 34.50 -28.92 -23.35
C SER A 65 33.47 -28.00 -24.01
N LYS A 66 32.17 -28.28 -23.87
CA LYS A 66 31.14 -27.46 -24.49
C LYS A 66 30.52 -26.51 -23.47
N LEU A 67 30.51 -25.22 -23.78
CA LEU A 67 29.86 -24.17 -23.01
C LEU A 67 28.70 -23.61 -23.82
N ILE A 68 27.48 -23.70 -23.29
CA ILE A 68 26.25 -23.22 -23.92
C ILE A 68 25.67 -22.09 -23.06
N PHE A 69 25.39 -20.93 -23.65
CA PHE A 69 24.76 -19.82 -22.93
C PHE A 69 23.24 -19.93 -23.02
N LYS A 70 22.57 -20.12 -21.87
CA LYS A 70 21.10 -20.20 -21.81
C LYS A 70 20.43 -18.85 -21.59
N ARG A 71 21.19 -17.86 -21.13
CA ARG A 71 20.74 -16.50 -20.81
C ARG A 71 21.70 -15.47 -21.38
N ASN A 72 21.20 -14.25 -21.60
CA ASN A 72 22.04 -13.10 -21.97
C ASN A 72 22.35 -12.24 -20.73
N ARG A 73 23.24 -11.24 -20.86
CA ARG A 73 23.59 -10.32 -19.75
C ARG A 73 22.38 -9.61 -19.16
N SER A 74 21.48 -9.12 -20.01
CA SER A 74 20.29 -8.39 -19.56
C SER A 74 19.37 -9.28 -18.73
N ASP A 75 19.15 -10.53 -19.16
CA ASP A 75 18.34 -11.50 -18.42
C ASP A 75 18.90 -11.77 -17.03
N VAL A 76 20.22 -11.93 -16.90
CA VAL A 76 20.88 -12.19 -15.61
C VAL A 76 20.77 -10.96 -14.68
N SER A 77 21.04 -9.77 -15.21
CA SER A 77 20.92 -8.50 -14.48
C SER A 77 19.48 -8.23 -14.02
N GLU A 78 18.50 -8.40 -14.89
CA GLU A 78 17.08 -8.20 -14.56
C GLU A 78 16.59 -9.19 -13.50
N ASN A 79 16.97 -10.46 -13.58
CA ASN A 79 16.58 -11.44 -12.57
C ASN A 79 17.19 -11.12 -11.19
N LEU A 80 18.44 -10.68 -11.16
CA LEU A 80 19.07 -10.24 -9.92
C LEU A 80 18.40 -8.99 -9.36
N ALA A 81 18.08 -8.02 -10.22
CA ALA A 81 17.35 -6.81 -9.84
C ALA A 81 15.96 -7.14 -9.27
N ARG A 82 15.21 -8.05 -9.90
CA ARG A 82 13.91 -8.53 -9.38
C ARG A 82 14.04 -9.14 -7.99
N ARG A 83 15.06 -9.98 -7.75
CA ARG A 83 15.33 -10.55 -6.42
C ARG A 83 15.63 -9.46 -5.40
N TYR A 84 16.40 -8.43 -5.78
CA TYR A 84 16.65 -7.29 -4.89
C TYR A 84 15.37 -6.49 -4.61
N LEU A 85 14.48 -6.32 -5.60
CA LEU A 85 13.17 -5.71 -5.39
C LEU A 85 12.30 -6.55 -4.44
N ASP A 86 12.29 -7.89 -4.56
CA ASP A 86 11.61 -8.80 -3.62
C ASP A 86 12.12 -8.66 -2.17
N GLU A 87 13.37 -8.21 -1.99
CA GLU A 87 13.99 -7.96 -0.69
C GLU A 87 13.86 -6.51 -0.20
N GLY A 88 13.26 -5.62 -1.01
CA GLY A 88 13.13 -4.18 -0.77
C GLY A 88 14.44 -3.40 -0.97
N LYS A 89 15.41 -3.93 -1.70
CA LYS A 89 16.77 -3.37 -1.86
C LYS A 89 16.95 -2.67 -3.21
N ILE A 90 16.28 -1.54 -3.40
CA ILE A 90 16.22 -0.83 -4.69
C ILE A 90 17.59 -0.34 -5.16
N GLY A 91 18.43 0.19 -4.26
CA GLY A 91 19.79 0.60 -4.61
C GLY A 91 20.60 -0.55 -5.21
N GLN A 92 20.49 -1.75 -4.63
CA GLN A 92 21.14 -2.94 -5.16
C GLN A 92 20.50 -3.43 -6.46
N ALA A 93 19.19 -3.22 -6.64
CA ALA A 93 18.52 -3.47 -7.91
C ALA A 93 19.00 -2.50 -9.02
N LEU A 94 19.24 -1.23 -8.68
CA LEU A 94 19.79 -0.23 -9.58
C LEU A 94 21.24 -0.54 -9.95
N ASP A 95 22.07 -0.90 -8.97
CA ASP A 95 23.44 -1.39 -9.18
C ASP A 95 23.46 -2.66 -10.06
N ALA A 96 22.49 -3.56 -9.85
CA ALA A 96 22.31 -4.76 -10.67
C ALA A 96 21.95 -4.44 -12.14
N LEU A 97 21.48 -3.23 -12.40
CA LEU A 97 21.11 -2.73 -13.74
C LEU A 97 22.10 -1.66 -14.22
N ASP A 98 23.33 -1.66 -13.70
CA ASP A 98 24.42 -0.78 -14.11
C ASP A 98 24.08 0.72 -13.93
N ASN A 99 23.31 1.03 -12.88
CA ASN A 99 22.78 2.38 -12.60
C ASN A 99 21.85 2.95 -13.68
N ASP A 100 21.27 2.09 -14.52
CA ASP A 100 20.28 2.48 -15.52
C ASP A 100 18.88 2.59 -14.88
N ALA A 101 18.51 3.83 -14.56
CA ALA A 101 17.21 4.15 -13.99
C ALA A 101 16.04 3.75 -14.92
N ALA A 102 16.20 3.83 -16.24
CA ALA A 102 15.14 3.49 -17.18
C ALA A 102 14.89 1.98 -17.20
N ARG A 103 15.96 1.16 -17.14
CA ARG A 103 15.85 -0.29 -16.98
C ARG A 103 15.25 -0.68 -15.64
N LEU A 104 15.65 0.00 -14.56
CA LEU A 104 15.06 -0.22 -13.25
C LEU A 104 13.55 0.05 -13.29
N THR A 105 13.12 1.15 -13.90
CA THR A 105 11.70 1.44 -14.11
C THR A 105 11.00 0.34 -14.90
N GLN A 106 11.60 -0.21 -15.97
CA GLN A 106 11.01 -1.31 -16.74
C GLN A 106 10.85 -2.59 -15.92
N VAL A 107 11.87 -2.96 -15.15
CA VAL A 107 11.84 -4.13 -14.26
C VAL A 107 10.79 -3.94 -13.17
N ILE A 108 10.74 -2.76 -12.57
CA ILE A 108 9.74 -2.37 -11.57
C ILE A 108 8.33 -2.41 -12.20
N GLN A 109 8.13 -1.91 -13.41
CA GLN A 109 6.82 -1.95 -14.08
C GLN A 109 6.34 -3.37 -14.39
N GLY A 110 7.24 -4.28 -14.77
CA GLY A 110 6.89 -5.70 -14.93
C GLY A 110 6.61 -6.42 -13.60
N TYR A 111 7.13 -5.87 -12.51
CA TYR A 111 6.94 -6.37 -11.14
C TYR A 111 5.70 -5.78 -10.46
N LEU A 112 5.31 -4.54 -10.78
CA LEU A 112 4.20 -3.81 -10.21
C LEU A 112 2.89 -3.98 -11.00
N GLY A 113 1.80 -3.51 -10.42
CA GLY A 113 0.47 -3.62 -11.02
C GLY A 113 -0.15 -5.00 -10.82
N LEU A 114 -1.06 -5.38 -11.73
CA LEU A 114 -1.85 -6.62 -11.65
C LEU A 114 -1.06 -7.81 -12.19
N GLN A 115 -0.80 -8.79 -11.32
CA GLN A 115 -0.18 -10.07 -11.67
C GLN A 115 -1.15 -11.22 -11.36
N HIS A 116 -1.06 -12.30 -12.14
CA HIS A 116 -1.78 -13.54 -11.83
C HIS A 116 -0.78 -14.56 -11.29
N ARG A 117 -0.92 -14.95 -10.02
CA ARG A 117 -0.07 -15.95 -9.36
C ARG A 117 -0.93 -17.09 -8.86
N GLN A 118 -0.70 -18.31 -9.37
CA GLN A 118 -1.43 -19.52 -8.94
C GLN A 118 -2.97 -19.39 -9.01
N GLY A 119 -3.50 -18.63 -9.97
CA GLY A 119 -4.94 -18.39 -10.12
C GLY A 119 -5.48 -17.20 -9.32
N GLU A 120 -4.65 -16.54 -8.50
CA GLU A 120 -5.02 -15.34 -7.75
C GLU A 120 -4.50 -14.06 -8.41
N GLN A 121 -5.31 -13.01 -8.36
CA GLN A 121 -4.88 -11.67 -8.75
C GLN A 121 -4.13 -10.99 -7.60
N VAL A 122 -2.87 -10.61 -7.86
CA VAL A 122 -2.00 -9.89 -6.94
C VAL A 122 -1.74 -8.51 -7.49
N VAL A 123 -2.07 -7.46 -6.74
CA VAL A 123 -1.72 -6.08 -7.11
C VAL A 123 -0.54 -5.64 -6.28
N ARG A 124 0.50 -5.12 -6.94
CA ARG A 124 1.70 -4.57 -6.28
C ARG A 124 1.80 -3.08 -6.53
N LEU A 125 1.81 -2.31 -5.45
CA LEU A 125 1.85 -0.85 -5.45
C LEU A 125 3.14 -0.37 -4.79
N PRO A 126 3.88 0.56 -5.42
CA PRO A 126 4.99 1.23 -4.76
C PRO A 126 4.45 2.30 -3.82
N TYR A 127 5.15 2.55 -2.72
CA TYR A 127 4.83 3.63 -1.80
C TYR A 127 6.08 4.16 -1.11
N TYR A 128 6.17 5.47 -0.88
CA TYR A 128 7.42 6.11 -0.44
C TYR A 128 7.80 5.89 1.04
N ARG A 129 6.90 5.29 1.84
CA ARG A 129 7.12 5.12 3.29
C ARG A 129 6.37 3.90 3.87
N PRO A 130 6.76 3.40 5.05
CA PRO A 130 5.97 2.39 5.75
C PRO A 130 4.60 2.89 6.21
N LEU A 131 3.62 1.99 6.26
CA LEU A 131 2.25 2.21 6.75
C LEU A 131 2.09 1.55 8.14
N ALA A 132 2.80 2.07 9.13
CA ALA A 132 3.02 1.39 10.41
C ALA A 132 1.83 1.44 11.39
N MET A 133 0.91 2.41 11.26
CA MET A 133 -0.21 2.61 12.18
C MET A 133 -1.55 2.33 11.49
N LEU A 134 -2.07 1.12 11.62
CA LEU A 134 -3.33 0.66 11.05
C LEU A 134 -4.46 0.53 12.08
N ASN A 135 -4.23 0.94 13.34
CA ASN A 135 -5.25 0.92 14.39
C ASN A 135 -6.20 2.13 14.28
N PRO A 136 -7.50 1.92 14.02
CA PRO A 136 -8.43 3.02 13.78
C PRO A 136 -8.73 3.90 15.00
N GLN A 137 -8.44 3.43 16.21
CA GLN A 137 -8.56 4.22 17.44
C GLN A 137 -7.36 5.16 17.68
N LYS A 138 -6.32 5.07 16.84
CA LYS A 138 -5.14 5.93 16.92
C LYS A 138 -5.09 6.92 15.76
N PRO A 139 -4.37 8.05 15.90
CA PRO A 139 -4.17 8.97 14.79
C PRO A 139 -3.52 8.28 13.59
N MET A 140 -4.25 8.23 12.49
CA MET A 140 -3.79 7.66 11.21
C MET A 140 -3.71 8.75 10.16
N ARG A 141 -2.76 8.64 9.24
CA ARG A 141 -2.75 9.48 8.03
C ARG A 141 -3.76 8.90 7.02
N ARG A 142 -4.09 9.69 6.00
CA ARG A 142 -5.10 9.33 4.99
C ARG A 142 -4.85 7.96 4.34
N SER A 143 -3.60 7.63 4.03
CA SER A 143 -3.24 6.35 3.41
C SER A 143 -3.55 5.17 4.34
N GLU A 144 -3.19 5.27 5.62
CA GLU A 144 -3.53 4.27 6.64
C GLU A 144 -5.03 4.20 6.90
N GLN A 145 -5.75 5.33 6.88
CA GLN A 145 -7.23 5.33 6.95
C GLN A 145 -7.84 4.57 5.76
N HIS A 146 -7.30 4.74 4.56
CA HIS A 146 -7.74 4.01 3.38
C HIS A 146 -7.53 2.49 3.56
N ILE A 147 -6.34 2.07 4.04
CA ILE A 147 -6.08 0.66 4.35
C ILE A 147 -7.00 0.15 5.46
N ALA A 148 -7.20 0.90 6.53
CA ALA A 148 -8.07 0.52 7.65
C ALA A 148 -9.52 0.28 7.20
N ARG A 149 -10.03 1.05 6.23
CA ARG A 149 -11.36 0.81 5.63
C ARG A 149 -11.46 -0.53 4.89
N GLN A 150 -10.34 -1.10 4.42
CA GLN A 150 -10.29 -2.43 3.81
C GLN A 150 -10.12 -3.55 4.84
N VAL A 151 -9.53 -3.25 6.00
CA VAL A 151 -9.25 -4.23 7.07
C VAL A 151 -10.41 -4.35 8.04
N PHE A 152 -11.15 -3.27 8.30
CA PHE A 152 -12.22 -3.26 9.29
C PHE A 152 -13.56 -2.87 8.69
N SER A 153 -14.63 -3.38 9.31
CA SER A 153 -16.00 -2.99 9.01
C SER A 153 -16.57 -2.15 10.16
N GLY A 154 -17.47 -1.22 9.84
CA GLY A 154 -18.21 -0.40 10.81
C GLY A 154 -19.69 -0.79 10.86
N LEU A 155 -20.49 -0.08 11.64
CA LEU A 155 -21.96 -0.23 11.57
C LEU A 155 -22.46 0.18 10.18
N THR A 156 -21.91 1.26 9.64
CA THR A 156 -22.18 1.81 8.32
C THR A 156 -20.86 2.06 7.57
N ARG A 157 -20.97 2.33 6.27
CA ARG A 157 -19.82 2.68 5.42
C ARG A 157 -20.23 3.68 4.34
N LEU A 158 -19.26 4.33 3.72
CA LEU A 158 -19.45 5.06 2.47
C LEU A 158 -19.07 4.14 1.30
N ASP A 159 -19.78 4.26 0.18
CA ASP A 159 -19.35 3.70 -1.09
C ASP A 159 -18.46 4.67 -1.89
N GLU A 160 -18.10 4.27 -3.11
CA GLU A 160 -17.24 5.05 -4.01
C GLU A 160 -17.88 6.38 -4.44
N SER A 161 -19.20 6.53 -4.33
CA SER A 161 -19.95 7.77 -4.63
C SER A 161 -20.23 8.59 -3.36
N GLU A 162 -19.52 8.31 -2.28
CA GLU A 162 -19.69 8.92 -0.95
C GLU A 162 -21.13 8.79 -0.41
N GLN A 163 -21.87 7.76 -0.85
CA GLN A 163 -23.20 7.51 -0.33
C GLN A 163 -23.14 6.58 0.88
N LEU A 164 -23.99 6.87 1.87
CA LEU A 164 -24.09 6.07 3.08
C LEU A 164 -24.74 4.71 2.78
N GLN A 165 -24.03 3.64 3.14
CA GLN A 165 -24.43 2.26 2.91
C GLN A 165 -24.42 1.43 4.20
N PRO A 166 -25.23 0.36 4.24
CA PRO A 166 -25.10 -0.70 5.25
C PRO A 166 -23.73 -1.38 5.22
N ASP A 167 -23.27 -1.79 6.40
CA ASP A 167 -22.03 -2.55 6.58
C ASP A 167 -22.29 -3.72 7.56
N LEU A 168 -21.74 -3.69 8.79
CA LEU A 168 -22.07 -4.70 9.82
C LEU A 168 -23.53 -4.61 10.25
N ALA A 169 -24.11 -3.40 10.28
CA ALA A 169 -25.54 -3.24 10.36
C ALA A 169 -26.13 -3.34 8.96
N HIS A 170 -27.07 -4.26 8.76
CA HIS A 170 -27.75 -4.41 7.46
C HIS A 170 -28.87 -3.37 7.29
N THR A 171 -29.38 -2.79 8.37
CA THR A 171 -30.30 -1.64 8.38
C THR A 171 -30.26 -0.94 9.73
N TRP A 172 -30.77 0.29 9.79
CA TRP A 172 -30.90 1.08 11.01
C TRP A 172 -32.09 2.03 10.92
N GLU A 173 -32.54 2.53 12.06
CA GLU A 173 -33.65 3.49 12.16
C GLU A 173 -33.42 4.48 13.31
N ALA A 174 -33.93 5.69 13.16
CA ALA A 174 -34.07 6.64 14.26
C ALA A 174 -35.41 6.37 14.95
N LEU A 175 -35.36 5.96 16.23
CA LEU A 175 -36.53 5.83 17.09
C LEU A 175 -36.95 7.18 17.67
N SER A 176 -35.99 8.10 17.80
CA SER A 176 -36.18 9.52 18.09
C SER A 176 -34.95 10.30 17.64
N ASP A 177 -34.96 11.63 17.79
CA ASP A 177 -33.81 12.49 17.50
C ASP A 177 -32.54 12.12 18.30
N THR A 178 -32.69 11.42 19.42
CA THR A 178 -31.61 11.04 20.35
C THR A 178 -31.49 9.54 20.56
N HIS A 179 -32.21 8.71 19.78
CA HIS A 179 -32.19 7.26 19.95
C HIS A 179 -32.19 6.57 18.59
N TRP A 180 -31.08 5.88 18.30
CA TRP A 180 -30.90 5.10 17.09
C TRP A 180 -30.86 3.61 17.38
N ARG A 181 -31.40 2.81 16.47
CA ARG A 181 -31.32 1.35 16.49
C ARG A 181 -30.65 0.82 15.24
N PHE A 182 -29.72 -0.11 15.41
CA PHE A 182 -28.98 -0.78 14.36
C PHE A 182 -29.20 -2.30 14.42
N TYR A 183 -29.44 -2.92 13.27
CA TYR A 183 -29.67 -4.37 13.16
C TYR A 183 -28.46 -5.04 12.52
N LEU A 184 -27.81 -5.91 13.29
CA LEU A 184 -26.52 -6.51 12.93
C LEU A 184 -26.68 -7.77 12.08
N ARG A 185 -25.74 -7.97 11.16
CA ARG A 185 -25.57 -9.24 10.44
C ARG A 185 -25.17 -10.34 11.42
N ARG A 186 -25.72 -11.53 11.21
CA ARG A 186 -25.38 -12.73 11.98
C ARG A 186 -24.23 -13.48 11.32
N GLY A 187 -23.45 -14.21 12.13
CA GLY A 187 -22.41 -15.12 11.64
C GLY A 187 -21.15 -14.43 11.09
N VAL A 188 -20.99 -13.13 11.30
CA VAL A 188 -19.77 -12.41 10.95
C VAL A 188 -18.61 -12.90 11.81
N ARG A 189 -17.42 -13.02 11.23
CA ARG A 189 -16.19 -13.42 11.91
C ARG A 189 -15.10 -12.38 11.73
N PHE A 190 -14.25 -12.28 12.73
CA PHE A 190 -12.96 -11.62 12.61
C PHE A 190 -12.00 -12.45 11.75
N HIS A 191 -10.93 -11.81 11.26
CA HIS A 191 -9.91 -12.47 10.42
C HIS A 191 -9.25 -13.68 11.10
N ASN A 192 -9.20 -13.72 12.43
CA ASN A 192 -8.68 -14.84 13.23
C ASN A 192 -9.70 -15.98 13.45
N GLY A 193 -10.93 -15.87 12.92
CA GLY A 193 -11.99 -16.87 13.04
C GLY A 193 -12.94 -16.67 14.22
N GLU A 194 -12.61 -15.79 15.18
CA GLU A 194 -13.47 -15.46 16.32
C GLU A 194 -14.81 -14.87 15.83
N PRO A 195 -15.95 -15.23 16.45
CA PRO A 195 -17.24 -14.68 16.09
C PRO A 195 -17.33 -13.20 16.50
N LEU A 196 -17.90 -12.38 15.63
CA LEU A 196 -18.33 -11.03 16.00
C LEU A 196 -19.61 -11.12 16.84
N THR A 197 -19.53 -10.80 18.13
CA THR A 197 -20.69 -10.74 19.02
C THR A 197 -21.27 -9.33 19.08
N THR A 198 -22.51 -9.21 19.57
CA THR A 198 -23.13 -7.89 19.81
C THR A 198 -22.34 -7.09 20.85
N ASP A 199 -21.75 -7.75 21.84
CA ASP A 199 -20.93 -7.10 22.87
C ASP A 199 -19.66 -6.45 22.28
N CYS A 200 -19.03 -7.08 21.28
CA CYS A 200 -17.88 -6.48 20.57
C CYS A 200 -18.26 -5.13 19.93
N VAL A 201 -19.47 -5.06 19.36
CA VAL A 201 -20.01 -3.85 18.75
C VAL A 201 -20.33 -2.82 19.83
N VAL A 202 -21.01 -3.20 20.90
CA VAL A 202 -21.36 -2.30 22.02
C VAL A 202 -20.09 -1.68 22.63
N GLU A 203 -19.06 -2.50 22.91
CA GLU A 203 -17.77 -2.04 23.44
C GLU A 203 -17.09 -1.05 22.48
N SER A 204 -17.00 -1.40 21.20
CA SER A 204 -16.34 -0.55 20.19
C SER A 204 -17.03 0.80 20.03
N ILE A 205 -18.36 0.84 20.02
CA ILE A 205 -19.11 2.08 19.85
C ILE A 205 -19.12 2.93 21.12
N LEU A 206 -19.21 2.30 22.31
CA LEU A 206 -19.14 3.02 23.57
C LEU A 206 -17.78 3.70 23.75
N ALA A 207 -16.70 3.07 23.33
CA ALA A 207 -15.35 3.63 23.36
C ALA A 207 -15.20 4.95 22.57
N LEU A 208 -16.09 5.21 21.60
CA LEU A 208 -16.09 6.45 20.82
C LEU A 208 -16.46 7.68 21.66
N SER A 209 -17.20 7.51 22.77
CA SER A 209 -17.66 8.62 23.63
C SER A 209 -16.53 9.53 24.15
N GLY A 210 -15.29 9.04 24.20
CA GLY A 210 -14.11 9.85 24.55
C GLY A 210 -13.62 10.78 23.43
N LEU A 211 -14.14 10.63 22.21
CA LEU A 211 -13.76 11.43 21.04
C LEU A 211 -14.74 12.58 20.83
N ASN A 212 -14.25 13.76 20.50
CA ASN A 212 -15.07 14.96 20.35
C ASN A 212 -16.28 14.76 19.42
N LEU A 213 -16.11 14.05 18.28
CA LEU A 213 -17.18 13.78 17.32
C LEU A 213 -18.33 12.98 17.94
N PHE A 214 -18.03 12.03 18.83
CA PHE A 214 -19.00 11.11 19.43
C PHE A 214 -19.23 11.36 20.93
N SER A 215 -18.73 12.48 21.45
CA SER A 215 -18.88 12.91 22.86
C SER A 215 -20.34 12.98 23.34
N HIS A 216 -21.28 12.98 22.41
CA HIS A 216 -22.71 13.00 22.67
C HIS A 216 -23.34 11.60 22.80
N ILE A 217 -22.60 10.52 22.57
CA ILE A 217 -23.05 9.15 22.86
C ILE A 217 -23.12 8.99 24.38
N GLN A 218 -24.33 8.78 24.89
CA GLN A 218 -24.59 8.59 26.32
C GLN A 218 -24.51 7.12 26.72
N GLN A 219 -25.14 6.26 25.93
CA GLN A 219 -25.30 4.84 26.24
C GLN A 219 -25.38 4.04 24.95
N VAL A 220 -24.75 2.87 24.98
CA VAL A 220 -24.88 1.84 23.96
C VAL A 220 -25.36 0.56 24.64
N SER A 221 -26.40 -0.06 24.12
CA SER A 221 -26.96 -1.29 24.69
C SER A 221 -27.48 -2.22 23.60
N SER A 222 -27.77 -3.47 23.98
CA SER A 222 -28.35 -4.47 23.09
C SER A 222 -29.69 -4.93 23.65
N PRO A 223 -30.83 -4.36 23.21
CA PRO A 223 -32.14 -4.74 23.76
C PRO A 223 -32.52 -6.18 23.41
N GLN A 224 -31.96 -6.72 22.31
CA GLN A 224 -32.22 -8.06 21.79
C GLN A 224 -30.96 -8.56 21.05
N PRO A 225 -30.76 -9.87 20.88
CA PRO A 225 -29.65 -10.40 20.11
C PRO A 225 -29.55 -9.75 18.72
N TRP A 226 -28.33 -9.36 18.30
CA TRP A 226 -28.08 -8.74 17.00
C TRP A 226 -28.76 -7.39 16.77
N THR A 227 -29.11 -6.69 17.86
CA THR A 227 -29.67 -5.33 17.82
C THR A 227 -28.84 -4.44 18.73
N VAL A 228 -28.46 -3.26 18.26
CA VAL A 228 -27.72 -2.27 19.07
C VAL A 228 -28.50 -0.97 19.10
N ASP A 229 -28.77 -0.49 20.30
CA ASP A 229 -29.39 0.82 20.55
C ASP A 229 -28.31 1.80 21.03
N ILE A 230 -28.28 2.97 20.39
CA ILE A 230 -27.41 4.08 20.77
C ILE A 230 -28.29 5.25 21.23
N LYS A 231 -28.10 5.68 22.47
CA LYS A 231 -28.76 6.85 23.04
C LYS A 231 -27.79 8.02 23.14
N LEU A 232 -28.28 9.20 22.78
CA LEU A 232 -27.52 10.43 22.68
C LEU A 232 -27.97 11.47 23.72
N VAL A 233 -27.04 12.28 24.23
CA VAL A 233 -27.37 13.41 25.12
C VAL A 233 -27.95 14.61 24.36
N ARG A 234 -27.71 14.69 23.05
CA ARG A 234 -28.22 15.75 22.16
C ARG A 234 -28.57 15.16 20.79
N PRO A 235 -29.54 15.74 20.06
CA PRO A 235 -29.90 15.28 18.73
C PRO A 235 -28.72 15.19 17.77
N ASP A 236 -28.63 14.08 17.03
CA ASP A 236 -27.72 13.94 15.90
C ASP A 236 -28.37 13.07 14.80
N ARG A 237 -28.86 13.74 13.75
CA ARG A 237 -29.44 13.07 12.58
C ARG A 237 -28.39 12.44 11.66
N TYR A 238 -27.13 12.84 11.82
CA TYR A 238 -25.99 12.39 11.01
C TYR A 238 -25.19 11.29 11.71
N LEU A 239 -25.64 10.77 12.86
CA LEU A 239 -24.96 9.69 13.57
C LEU A 239 -24.62 8.51 12.64
N PRO A 240 -25.53 8.00 11.78
CA PRO A 240 -25.18 6.92 10.85
C PRO A 240 -24.04 7.29 9.88
N LEU A 241 -23.97 8.54 9.44
CA LEU A 241 -22.86 9.04 8.61
C LEU A 241 -21.57 9.13 9.42
N ALA A 242 -21.61 9.69 10.64
CA ALA A 242 -20.46 9.76 11.53
C ALA A 242 -19.89 8.36 11.84
N LEU A 243 -20.75 7.35 11.99
CA LEU A 243 -20.35 5.95 12.22
C LEU A 243 -19.68 5.28 11.01
N SER A 244 -19.67 5.91 9.84
CA SER A 244 -18.92 5.43 8.67
C SER A 244 -17.42 5.75 8.74
N GLU A 245 -17.03 6.69 9.62
CA GLU A 245 -15.66 7.15 9.79
C GLU A 245 -14.70 6.03 10.20
N SER A 246 -13.41 6.19 9.86
CA SER A 246 -12.40 5.16 10.16
C SER A 246 -12.29 4.87 11.65
N GLN A 247 -12.42 5.88 12.51
CA GLN A 247 -12.36 5.71 13.97
C GLN A 247 -13.54 4.93 14.55
N ALA A 248 -14.68 4.85 13.84
CA ALA A 248 -15.89 4.17 14.27
C ALA A 248 -15.97 2.69 13.85
N LYS A 249 -14.85 2.13 13.37
CA LYS A 249 -14.77 0.72 12.98
C LYS A 249 -14.84 -0.20 14.21
N VAL A 250 -15.51 -1.34 14.04
CA VAL A 250 -15.65 -2.33 15.11
C VAL A 250 -14.37 -3.16 15.19
N LEU A 251 -13.79 -3.22 16.40
CA LEU A 251 -12.51 -3.85 16.64
C LEU A 251 -12.68 -5.18 17.37
N LEU A 252 -11.67 -6.04 17.25
CA LEU A 252 -11.53 -7.21 18.10
C LEU A 252 -11.47 -6.75 19.58
N PRO A 253 -12.09 -7.44 20.55
CA PRO A 253 -12.01 -7.08 21.97
C PRO A 253 -10.56 -6.91 22.44
N GLN A 254 -10.29 -5.91 23.28
CA GLN A 254 -8.92 -5.56 23.69
C GLN A 254 -8.16 -6.76 24.28
N ALA A 255 -8.83 -7.60 25.06
CA ALA A 255 -8.26 -8.79 25.69
C ALA A 255 -7.76 -9.86 24.68
N LEU A 256 -8.21 -9.81 23.42
CA LEU A 256 -7.84 -10.75 22.36
C LEU A 256 -6.84 -10.15 21.36
N ARG A 257 -6.44 -8.88 21.54
CA ARG A 257 -5.50 -8.20 20.64
C ARG A 257 -4.06 -8.62 20.97
N SER A 258 -3.25 -8.85 19.94
CA SER A 258 -1.81 -9.01 20.09
C SER A 258 -1.13 -7.67 20.41
N GLU A 259 0.11 -7.71 20.91
CA GLU A 259 0.92 -6.50 21.12
C GLU A 259 1.13 -5.70 19.81
N ASP A 260 1.26 -6.39 18.68
CA ASP A 260 1.46 -5.78 17.36
C ASP A 260 0.15 -5.33 16.68
N PHE A 261 -0.96 -5.20 17.43
CA PHE A 261 -2.27 -4.85 16.85
C PHE A 261 -2.27 -3.50 16.11
N ASP A 262 -1.39 -2.58 16.50
CA ASP A 262 -1.24 -1.30 15.80
C ASP A 262 -0.76 -1.46 14.36
N ARG A 263 0.10 -2.44 14.11
CA ARG A 263 0.72 -2.65 12.81
C ARG A 263 0.06 -3.77 12.02
N LYS A 264 -0.35 -4.84 12.72
CA LYS A 264 -1.03 -6.02 12.17
C LYS A 264 -2.38 -6.24 12.87
N PRO A 265 -3.34 -5.33 12.68
CA PRO A 265 -4.65 -5.48 13.29
C PRO A 265 -5.45 -6.65 12.71
N ILE A 266 -6.37 -7.15 13.54
CA ILE A 266 -7.42 -8.09 13.17
C ILE A 266 -8.73 -7.34 13.07
N GLY A 267 -9.39 -7.41 11.92
CA GLY A 267 -10.69 -6.81 11.67
C GLY A 267 -11.70 -7.81 11.12
N THR A 268 -12.76 -7.28 10.51
CA THR A 268 -13.86 -8.03 9.87
C THR A 268 -14.03 -7.64 8.40
N GLY A 269 -13.11 -6.84 7.87
CA GLY A 269 -13.16 -6.31 6.51
C GLY A 269 -12.76 -7.33 5.43
N PRO A 270 -12.89 -6.95 4.15
CA PRO A 270 -12.61 -7.83 3.01
C PRO A 270 -11.15 -8.28 2.88
N PHE A 271 -10.21 -7.53 3.46
CA PHE A 271 -8.79 -7.87 3.44
C PHE A 271 -8.22 -8.00 4.86
N GLN A 272 -7.29 -8.93 5.06
CA GLN A 272 -6.57 -9.12 6.31
C GLN A 272 -5.08 -8.80 6.15
N VAL A 273 -4.45 -8.26 7.19
CA VAL A 273 -3.02 -7.94 7.18
C VAL A 273 -2.20 -9.21 7.39
N LYS A 274 -1.48 -9.64 6.35
CA LYS A 274 -0.58 -10.81 6.42
C LYS A 274 0.81 -10.43 6.92
N VAL A 275 1.37 -9.35 6.37
CA VAL A 275 2.68 -8.78 6.73
C VAL A 275 2.56 -7.27 6.78
N ASN A 276 3.15 -6.63 7.78
CA ASN A 276 3.38 -5.19 7.79
C ASN A 276 4.71 -4.93 8.49
N ASP A 277 5.75 -4.65 7.71
CA ASP A 277 7.11 -4.37 8.17
C ASP A 277 7.62 -3.06 7.52
N ASP A 278 8.87 -2.69 7.75
CA ASP A 278 9.40 -1.42 7.25
C ASP A 278 9.61 -1.41 5.72
N LYS A 279 9.47 -2.57 5.08
CA LYS A 279 9.70 -2.77 3.66
C LYS A 279 8.42 -2.96 2.88
N ARG A 280 7.37 -3.49 3.52
CA ARG A 280 6.11 -3.80 2.83
C ARG A 280 4.92 -3.99 3.76
N LEU A 281 3.75 -3.73 3.20
CA LEU A 281 2.45 -4.16 3.70
C LEU A 281 1.86 -5.17 2.71
N ILE A 282 1.45 -6.35 3.19
CA ILE A 282 0.77 -7.38 2.40
C ILE A 282 -0.60 -7.62 3.01
N LEU A 283 -1.63 -7.36 2.19
CA LEU A 283 -3.03 -7.67 2.47
C LEU A 283 -3.43 -8.89 1.65
N THR A 284 -4.13 -9.84 2.27
CA THR A 284 -4.75 -10.98 1.57
C THR A 284 -6.26 -10.89 1.67
N ALA A 285 -6.99 -11.28 0.64
CA ALA A 285 -8.44 -11.38 0.72
C ALA A 285 -8.86 -12.33 1.85
N PHE A 286 -9.91 -11.96 2.57
CA PHE A 286 -10.48 -12.77 3.63
C PHE A 286 -11.66 -13.56 3.09
N ASP A 287 -11.49 -14.88 2.92
CA ASP A 287 -12.54 -15.76 2.38
C ASP A 287 -13.79 -15.83 3.28
N GLY A 288 -13.64 -15.54 4.58
CA GLY A 288 -14.74 -15.48 5.55
C GLY A 288 -15.48 -14.14 5.58
N TYR A 289 -15.20 -13.23 4.64
CA TYR A 289 -15.86 -11.93 4.60
C TYR A 289 -17.37 -12.08 4.36
N PHE A 290 -18.17 -11.35 5.13
CA PHE A 290 -19.64 -11.48 5.10
C PHE A 290 -20.28 -10.82 3.88
N GLY A 291 -19.54 -9.97 3.17
CA GLY A 291 -19.96 -9.33 1.93
C GLY A 291 -19.45 -10.09 0.69
N PHE A 292 -19.25 -9.36 -0.41
CA PHE A 292 -18.61 -9.94 -1.58
C PHE A 292 -17.11 -10.05 -1.35
N ARG A 293 -16.57 -11.26 -1.50
CA ARG A 293 -15.12 -11.48 -1.48
C ARG A 293 -14.48 -10.63 -2.59
N PRO A 294 -13.39 -9.91 -2.30
CA PRO A 294 -12.60 -9.23 -3.34
C PRO A 294 -12.20 -10.19 -4.46
N LEU A 295 -12.17 -9.68 -5.70
CA LEU A 295 -11.62 -10.40 -6.85
C LEU A 295 -10.10 -10.57 -6.72
N LEU A 296 -9.44 -9.56 -6.16
CA LEU A 296 -8.02 -9.62 -5.83
C LEU A 296 -7.79 -10.63 -4.71
N GLY A 297 -6.83 -11.54 -4.90
CA GLY A 297 -6.37 -12.42 -3.83
C GLY A 297 -5.42 -11.70 -2.88
N GLN A 298 -4.65 -10.74 -3.37
CA GLN A 298 -3.63 -10.07 -2.57
C GLN A 298 -3.32 -8.65 -3.06
N VAL A 299 -3.02 -7.75 -2.12
CA VAL A 299 -2.48 -6.42 -2.39
C VAL A 299 -1.17 -6.28 -1.63
N GLU A 300 -0.08 -5.94 -2.32
CA GLU A 300 1.22 -5.67 -1.70
C GLU A 300 1.59 -4.21 -1.93
N VAL A 301 1.85 -3.49 -0.85
CA VAL A 301 2.39 -2.13 -0.87
C VAL A 301 3.87 -2.24 -0.51
N TRP A 302 4.76 -1.90 -1.44
CA TRP A 302 6.21 -1.99 -1.27
C TRP A 302 6.79 -0.61 -0.98
N VAL A 303 7.53 -0.51 0.11
CA VAL A 303 8.21 0.72 0.50
C VAL A 303 9.41 0.91 -0.41
N ILE A 304 9.37 1.99 -1.18
CA ILE A 304 10.43 2.40 -2.08
C ILE A 304 10.93 3.78 -1.69
N ASP A 305 12.17 4.09 -2.03
CA ASP A 305 12.73 5.42 -1.74
C ASP A 305 11.93 6.50 -2.49
N GLU A 306 11.63 7.59 -1.79
CA GLU A 306 10.80 8.69 -2.26
C GLU A 306 11.26 9.26 -3.60
N ALA A 307 12.57 9.28 -3.86
CA ALA A 307 13.15 9.71 -5.13
C ALA A 307 12.67 8.88 -6.32
N TYR A 308 12.36 7.60 -6.09
CA TYR A 308 11.86 6.67 -7.12
C TYR A 308 10.34 6.54 -7.08
N SER A 309 9.67 6.90 -5.98
CA SER A 309 8.21 6.79 -5.85
C SER A 309 7.45 7.67 -6.83
N SER A 310 7.98 8.82 -7.17
CA SER A 310 7.39 9.75 -8.16
C SER A 310 7.59 9.30 -9.61
N MET A 311 8.51 8.36 -9.85
CA MET A 311 8.86 7.85 -11.18
C MET A 311 8.07 6.60 -11.58
N VAL A 312 7.29 6.04 -10.65
CA VAL A 312 6.67 4.72 -10.83
C VAL A 312 5.16 4.82 -10.67
N TYR A 313 4.45 4.73 -11.80
CA TYR A 313 3.00 4.68 -11.84
C TYR A 313 2.56 3.25 -12.21
N PRO A 314 1.93 2.50 -11.29
CA PRO A 314 1.39 1.18 -11.63
C PRO A 314 0.17 1.37 -12.54
N SER A 315 0.24 0.90 -13.79
CA SER A 315 -0.94 0.84 -14.66
C SER A 315 -1.73 -0.44 -14.38
N LEU A 316 -3.05 -0.30 -14.22
CA LEU A 316 -3.99 -1.43 -14.08
C LEU A 316 -4.42 -2.02 -15.42
N SER A 317 -4.15 -1.32 -16.53
CA SER A 317 -4.76 -1.57 -17.85
C SER A 317 -3.75 -1.87 -18.97
N LYS A 318 -2.48 -1.42 -18.88
CA LYS A 318 -1.32 -1.81 -19.75
C LYS A 318 -0.02 -1.11 -19.27
N PRO A 319 1.09 -1.81 -18.99
CA PRO A 319 2.38 -1.15 -18.80
C PRO A 319 2.93 -0.76 -20.18
N LYS A 320 2.54 0.42 -20.69
CA LYS A 320 3.24 1.07 -21.80
C LYS A 320 3.79 2.40 -21.32
N MET A 321 5.10 2.61 -21.51
CA MET A 321 5.71 3.94 -21.48
C MET A 321 4.89 4.85 -22.41
N ASN A 322 4.28 5.88 -21.85
CA ASN A 322 3.66 6.94 -22.64
C ASN A 322 4.75 7.60 -23.49
N LYS A 323 4.73 7.35 -24.80
CA LYS A 323 5.14 8.35 -25.79
C LYS A 323 3.96 9.20 -26.28
N GLN A 324 2.73 8.85 -25.92
CA GLN A 324 1.53 9.65 -26.13
C GLN A 324 0.54 9.30 -25.04
N ALA A 325 0.20 10.31 -24.23
CA ALA A 325 -0.80 10.24 -23.17
C ALA A 325 -2.12 9.66 -23.70
N SER A 326 -2.32 8.34 -23.52
CA SER A 326 -3.66 7.89 -23.18
C SER A 326 -3.86 8.27 -21.73
N THR A 327 -4.65 9.30 -21.51
CA THR A 327 -5.19 9.69 -20.22
C THR A 327 -5.96 8.51 -19.63
N ASP A 328 -5.27 7.64 -18.90
CA ASP A 328 -5.87 7.09 -17.69
C ASP A 328 -6.18 8.34 -16.85
N GLU A 329 -7.47 8.67 -16.72
CA GLU A 329 -7.94 9.80 -15.91
C GLU A 329 -7.57 9.52 -14.44
N VAL A 330 -6.35 9.88 -14.06
CA VAL A 330 -5.98 10.06 -12.67
C VAL A 330 -6.66 11.35 -12.25
N GLU A 331 -7.88 11.24 -11.74
CA GLU A 331 -8.52 12.36 -11.06
C GLU A 331 -7.68 12.71 -9.83
N LEU A 332 -7.16 13.94 -9.82
CA LEU A 332 -6.53 14.49 -8.64
C LEU A 332 -7.63 14.71 -7.60
N ASP A 333 -7.44 14.10 -6.44
CA ASP A 333 -8.35 14.32 -5.32
C ASP A 333 -8.32 15.81 -4.92
N PRO A 334 -9.46 16.51 -4.93
CA PRO A 334 -9.50 17.94 -4.68
C PRO A 334 -9.10 18.23 -3.23
N GLY A 335 -7.95 18.87 -3.06
CA GLY A 335 -7.48 19.37 -1.77
C GLY A 335 -7.88 20.83 -1.55
N CYS A 336 -7.76 21.28 -0.30
CA CYS A 336 -7.96 22.67 0.07
C CYS A 336 -6.92 23.10 1.10
N THR A 337 -6.29 24.25 0.86
CA THR A 337 -5.37 24.89 1.79
C THR A 337 -6.11 25.97 2.57
N PHE A 338 -6.02 25.95 3.89
CA PHE A 338 -6.66 26.92 4.77
C PHE A 338 -5.65 27.64 5.66
N LEU A 339 -5.99 28.88 6.02
CA LEU A 339 -5.36 29.60 7.11
C LEU A 339 -6.29 29.51 8.33
N LEU A 340 -5.79 28.93 9.43
CA LEU A 340 -6.55 28.80 10.68
C LEU A 340 -6.06 29.84 11.70
N LEU A 341 -6.99 30.66 12.19
CA LEU A 341 -6.73 31.62 13.26
C LEU A 341 -7.08 31.00 14.61
N ASN A 342 -6.09 30.85 15.49
CA ASN A 342 -6.34 30.41 16.85
C ASN A 342 -6.99 31.55 17.66
N LYS A 343 -8.28 31.40 17.98
CA LYS A 343 -9.03 32.39 18.76
C LYS A 343 -8.95 32.17 20.28
N ASN A 344 -8.31 31.09 20.73
CA ASN A 344 -8.15 30.79 22.15
C ASN A 344 -6.93 31.50 22.74
N THR A 345 -5.87 31.69 21.94
CA THR A 345 -4.60 32.31 22.33
C THR A 345 -4.04 33.21 21.24
N GLY A 346 -3.23 34.22 21.58
CA GLY A 346 -2.58 35.11 20.61
C GLY A 346 -3.46 36.29 20.17
N ILE A 347 -3.03 37.00 19.12
CA ILE A 347 -3.67 38.26 18.68
C ILE A 347 -5.10 38.06 18.18
N ALA A 348 -5.38 36.93 17.53
CA ALA A 348 -6.72 36.60 17.01
C ALA A 348 -7.74 36.24 18.11
N LYS A 349 -7.34 36.27 19.39
CA LYS A 349 -8.28 36.24 20.53
C LYS A 349 -9.13 37.52 20.58
N ASP A 350 -8.56 38.67 20.19
CA ASP A 350 -9.33 39.90 20.01
C ASP A 350 -10.13 39.78 18.70
N PRO A 351 -11.47 39.88 18.74
CA PRO A 351 -12.32 39.78 17.55
C PRO A 351 -11.92 40.73 16.43
N ARG A 352 -11.41 41.92 16.76
CA ARG A 352 -10.99 42.92 15.76
C ARG A 352 -9.80 42.43 14.95
N TRP A 353 -8.83 41.79 15.61
CA TRP A 353 -7.68 41.20 14.93
C TRP A 353 -8.07 39.96 14.13
N ALA A 354 -8.97 39.12 14.66
CA ALA A 354 -9.47 37.97 13.91
C ALA A 354 -10.21 38.40 12.63
N GLU A 355 -11.04 39.43 12.71
CA GLU A 355 -11.76 39.99 11.58
C GLU A 355 -10.80 40.64 10.58
N PHE A 356 -9.89 41.49 11.04
CA PHE A 356 -8.86 42.11 10.19
C PHE A 356 -8.04 41.06 9.44
N LEU A 357 -7.55 40.04 10.12
CA LEU A 357 -6.76 38.97 9.50
C LEU A 357 -7.59 38.14 8.52
N SER A 358 -8.85 37.82 8.85
CA SER A 358 -9.73 37.06 7.95
C SER A 358 -10.07 37.86 6.69
N GLN A 359 -10.23 39.18 6.80
CA GLN A 359 -10.46 40.07 5.67
C GLN A 359 -9.19 40.29 4.84
N THR A 360 -8.01 40.35 5.47
CA THR A 360 -6.73 40.67 4.80
C THR A 360 -6.02 39.43 4.22
N LEU A 361 -6.26 38.25 4.79
CA LEU A 361 -5.68 36.97 4.36
C LEU A 361 -6.74 36.07 3.74
N ASN A 362 -7.70 36.68 3.04
CA ASN A 362 -8.75 35.91 2.35
C ASN A 362 -8.20 35.24 1.08
N SER A 363 -8.89 34.20 0.63
CA SER A 363 -8.46 33.40 -0.54
C SER A 363 -8.30 34.24 -1.80
N HIS A 364 -9.13 35.25 -2.01
CA HIS A 364 -9.06 36.13 -3.17
C HIS A 364 -7.78 36.98 -3.18
N GLN A 365 -7.44 37.60 -2.05
CA GLN A 365 -6.23 38.42 -1.91
C GLN A 365 -4.96 37.57 -1.98
N ILE A 366 -4.92 36.42 -1.30
CA ILE A 366 -3.77 35.51 -1.38
C ILE A 366 -3.57 35.01 -2.81
N TYR A 367 -4.65 34.59 -3.47
CA TYR A 367 -4.60 34.07 -4.84
C TYR A 367 -4.04 35.09 -5.84
N ALA A 368 -4.35 36.38 -5.67
CA ALA A 368 -3.81 37.44 -6.52
C ALA A 368 -2.28 37.59 -6.45
N HIS A 369 -1.66 37.07 -5.38
CA HIS A 369 -0.20 37.07 -5.20
C HIS A 369 0.48 35.76 -5.62
N VAL A 370 -0.28 34.74 -6.03
CA VAL A 370 0.29 33.47 -6.51
C VAL A 370 0.75 33.65 -7.97
N PRO A 371 2.01 33.33 -8.31
CA PRO A 371 2.50 33.40 -9.68
C PRO A 371 1.62 32.58 -10.65
N GLN A 372 1.30 33.15 -11.81
CA GLN A 372 0.33 32.55 -12.75
C GLN A 372 0.80 31.21 -13.32
N ASP A 373 2.11 31.04 -13.52
CA ASP A 373 2.73 29.77 -13.88
C ASP A 373 2.47 28.69 -12.83
N LYS A 374 2.56 29.04 -11.53
CA LYS A 374 2.25 28.13 -10.43
C LYS A 374 0.76 27.81 -10.31
N VAL A 375 -0.12 28.77 -10.58
CA VAL A 375 -1.57 28.54 -10.61
C VAL A 375 -1.93 27.49 -11.67
N ILE A 376 -1.34 27.60 -12.87
CA ILE A 376 -1.58 26.66 -13.97
C ILE A 376 -0.96 25.29 -13.66
N GLU A 377 0.29 25.26 -13.19
CA GLU A 377 1.01 24.02 -12.87
C GLU A 377 0.29 23.20 -11.79
N LEU A 378 -0.23 23.87 -10.76
CA LEU A 378 -0.86 23.23 -9.61
C LEU A 378 -2.40 23.11 -9.73
N GLY A 379 -3.01 23.66 -10.79
CA GLY A 379 -4.45 23.63 -11.00
C GLY A 379 -5.25 24.32 -9.87
N VAL A 380 -4.69 25.35 -9.25
CA VAL A 380 -5.29 26.00 -8.06
C VAL A 380 -6.45 26.89 -8.48
N LEU A 381 -7.56 26.80 -7.76
CA LEU A 381 -8.73 27.67 -7.92
C LEU A 381 -9.06 28.36 -6.60
N GLN A 382 -9.73 29.51 -6.65
CA GLN A 382 -10.24 30.16 -5.45
C GLN A 382 -11.30 29.28 -4.81
N ALA A 383 -11.10 28.90 -3.55
CA ALA A 383 -12.12 28.24 -2.77
C ALA A 383 -13.17 29.28 -2.32
N PHE A 384 -14.33 29.27 -2.98
CA PHE A 384 -15.48 30.07 -2.59
C PHE A 384 -16.35 29.29 -1.61
N GLY A 385 -16.73 29.89 -0.48
CA GLY A 385 -17.79 29.35 0.36
C GLY A 385 -17.41 28.27 1.38
N LEU A 386 -16.13 27.98 1.59
CA LEU A 386 -15.69 27.24 2.78
C LEU A 386 -15.76 28.19 3.97
N LYS A 387 -16.96 28.37 4.53
CA LYS A 387 -17.08 28.97 5.87
C LYS A 387 -16.25 28.08 6.82
N PRO A 388 -15.35 28.65 7.64
CA PRO A 388 -14.92 27.93 8.83
C PRO A 388 -16.19 27.61 9.63
N GLY A 389 -16.37 26.34 9.96
CA GLY A 389 -17.47 25.88 10.81
C GLY A 389 -17.54 26.62 12.13
#